data_AF-A0A645DZA6-F1
#
_entry.id   AF-A0A645DZA6-F1
#
_cell.length_a   1.000
_cell.length_b   1.000
_cell.length_c   1.000
_cell.angle_alpha   90.00
_cell.angle_beta   90.00
_cell.angle_gamma   90.00
#
_symmetry.space_group_name_H-M   'P 1'
#
loop_
_entity.id
_entity.type
_entity.pdbx_description
1 polymer ?
#
loop_
_entity_poly.entity_id
_entity_poly.type
_entity_poly.pdbx_seq_one_letter_code
_entity_poly.pdbx_strand_id
1 'polypeptide(L)' 'MLLINYEAPNGKKLHNRLWNGGNGTGVIKLYQKKGGKMTLLDEIEAKNIGCEYGEYGE' A
#
# COMPACT_ATOMS: atom_id res chain seq x y z
N MET A 1 -6.46 -7.19 14.53
CA MET A 1 -7.13 -6.31 13.53
C MET A 1 -7.75 -5.16 14.29
N LEU A 2 -7.54 -3.93 13.83
CA LEU A 2 -7.91 -2.68 14.48
C LEU A 2 -8.93 -1.95 13.59
N LEU A 3 -10.02 -1.47 14.17
CA LEU A 3 -10.94 -0.56 13.50
C LEU A 3 -10.42 0.87 13.74
N ILE A 4 -9.95 1.53 12.69
CA ILE A 4 -9.29 2.82 12.78
C ILE A 4 -10.29 3.94 12.45
N ASN A 5 -10.31 4.97 13.29
CA ASN A 5 -11.02 6.21 12.99
C ASN A 5 -10.06 7.16 12.24
N TYR A 6 -10.02 7.05 10.92
CA TYR A 6 -9.09 7.83 10.08
C TYR A 6 -9.77 9.09 9.50
N GLU A 7 -9.15 10.23 9.74
CA GLU A 7 -9.49 11.53 9.16
C GLU A 7 -8.29 12.03 8.35
N ALA A 8 -8.50 12.38 7.09
CA ALA A 8 -7.44 12.90 6.23
C ALA A 8 -7.00 14.29 6.69
N PRO A 9 -5.78 14.77 6.35
CA PRO A 9 -5.28 16.09 6.76
C PRO A 9 -6.16 17.28 6.35
N ASN A 10 -7.06 17.10 5.38
CA ASN A 10 -8.04 18.09 4.93
C ASN A 10 -9.36 18.06 5.73
N GLY A 11 -9.41 17.31 6.84
CA GLY A 11 -10.57 17.16 7.71
C GLY A 11 -11.64 16.20 7.18
N LYS A 12 -11.42 15.55 6.03
CA LYS A 12 -12.40 14.62 5.46
C LYS A 12 -12.22 13.23 6.04
N LYS A 13 -13.30 12.67 6.55
CA LYS A 13 -13.40 11.24 6.85
C LYS A 13 -14.15 10.54 5.72
N LEU A 14 -13.40 9.94 4.80
CA LEU A 14 -13.98 9.26 3.64
C LEU A 14 -14.26 7.79 3.90
N HIS A 15 -13.45 7.15 4.77
CA HIS A 15 -13.65 5.77 5.16
C HIS A 15 -14.46 5.67 6.45
N ASN A 16 -15.67 5.11 6.36
CA ASN A 16 -16.54 4.87 7.53
C ASN A 16 -16.26 3.51 8.20
N ARG A 17 -15.64 2.58 7.46
CA ARG A 17 -15.15 1.30 7.97
C ARG A 17 -13.73 1.08 7.45
N LEU A 18 -12.73 1.49 8.23
CA LEU A 18 -11.32 1.25 7.94
C LEU A 18 -10.76 0.21 8.91
N TRP A 19 -10.47 -0.97 8.39
CA TRP A 19 -9.82 -2.05 9.11
C TRP A 19 -8.34 -2.06 8.77
N ASN A 20 -7.50 -1.94 9.78
CA ASN A 20 -6.06 -2.12 9.66
C ASN A 20 -5.65 -3.38 10.41
N GLY A 21 -4.92 -4.29 9.78
CA GLY A 21 -4.41 -5.45 10.47
C GLY A 21 -3.60 -6.40 9.61
N GLY A 22 -2.58 -6.99 10.23
CA GLY A 22 -1.64 -7.88 9.55
C GLY A 22 -0.39 -7.12 9.11
N ASN A 23 0.62 -7.88 8.68
CA ASN A 23 1.87 -7.37 8.14
C ASN A 23 2.15 -8.06 6.81
N GLY A 24 2.29 -7.28 5.74
CA GLY A 24 2.73 -7.77 4.45
C GLY A 24 4.25 -7.83 4.36
N THR A 25 4.74 -8.78 3.58
CA THR A 25 6.12 -8.85 3.09
C THR A 25 6.11 -9.03 1.58
N GLY A 26 7.09 -8.49 0.89
CA GLY A 26 7.17 -8.58 -0.56
C GLY A 26 8.50 -8.11 -1.12
N VAL A 27 8.69 -8.36 -2.41
CA VAL A 27 9.88 -7.94 -3.16
C VAL A 27 9.42 -7.18 -4.39
N ILE A 28 9.94 -5.97 -4.57
CA ILE A 28 9.71 -5.14 -5.74
C ILE A 28 10.95 -5.18 -6.61
N LYS A 29 10.82 -5.57 -7.89
CA LYS A 29 11.91 -5.54 -8.86
C LYS A 29 11.64 -4.45 -9.89
N LEU A 30 12.57 -3.51 -10.02
CA LEU A 30 12.49 -2.41 -10.96
C LEU A 30 13.32 -2.73 -12.20
N TYR A 31 12.72 -2.63 -13.38
CA TYR A 31 13.38 -2.92 -14.65
C TYR A 31 13.34 -1.72 -15.59
N GLN A 32 14.44 -1.47 -16.29
CA GLN A 32 14.47 -0.55 -17.42
C GLN A 32 14.22 -1.29 -18.72
N LYS A 33 13.26 -0.81 -19.51
CA LYS A 33 13.04 -1.29 -20.89
C LYS A 33 13.78 -0.41 -21.88
N LYS A 34 14.71 -0.97 -22.66
CA LYS A 34 15.39 -0.26 -23.75
C LYS A 34 15.61 -1.20 -24.94
N GLY A 35 15.12 -0.81 -26.12
CA GLY A 35 15.29 -1.57 -27.36
C GLY A 35 14.76 -3.02 -27.27
N GLY A 36 13.65 -3.23 -26.58
CA GLY A 36 13.06 -4.57 -26.37
C GLY A 36 13.73 -5.41 -25.26
N LYS A 37 14.88 -4.98 -24.72
CA LYS A 37 15.53 -5.63 -23.59
C LYS A 37 15.05 -5.03 -22.27
N MET A 38 14.83 -5.89 -21.27
CA MET A 38 14.58 -5.51 -19.88
C MET A 38 15.86 -5.73 -19.08
N THR A 39 16.33 -4.70 -18.38
CA THR A 39 17.49 -4.77 -17.48
C THR A 39 17.03 -4.49 -16.06
N LEU A 40 17.32 -5.41 -15.12
CA LEU A 40 17.05 -5.18 -13.70
C LEU A 40 17.89 -3.99 -13.23
N LEU A 41 17.23 -2.99 -12.67
CA LEU A 41 17.87 -1.83 -12.07
C LEU A 41 18.02 -2.00 -10.56
N ASP A 42 16.96 -2.51 -9.90
CA ASP A 42 16.90 -2.57 -8.46
C ASP A 42 15.97 -3.68 -7.96
N GLU A 43 16.21 -4.14 -6.75
CA GLU A 43 15.40 -5.11 -6.03
C GLU A 43 15.24 -4.65 -4.57
N ILE A 44 13.99 -4.38 -4.19
CA ILE A 44 13.66 -3.78 -2.91
C ILE A 44 12.88 -4.81 -2.10
N GLU A 45 13.41 -5.17 -0.93
CA GLU A 45 12.69 -5.96 0.07
C GLU A 45 11.80 -5.05 0.92
N ALA A 46 10.51 -5.33 0.93
CA ALA A 46 9.53 -4.59 1.73
C ALA A 46 9.01 -5.49 2.86
N LYS A 47 9.14 -5.00 4.10
CA LYS A 47 8.69 -5.66 5.33
C LYS A 47 7.79 -4.71 6.12
N ASN A 48 6.96 -5.29 6.99
CA ASN A 48 6.03 -4.55 7.86
C ASN A 48 5.08 -3.65 7.06
N ILE A 49 4.65 -4.12 5.88
CA ILE A 49 3.69 -3.38 5.06
C ILE A 49 2.33 -3.43 5.77
N GLY A 50 1.73 -2.26 6.01
CA GLY A 50 0.38 -2.16 6.55
C GLY A 50 -0.64 -2.77 5.59
N CYS A 51 -1.49 -3.66 6.11
CA CYS A 51 -2.63 -4.18 5.35
C CYS A 51 -3.90 -3.45 5.82
N GLU A 52 -4.54 -2.76 4.88
CA GLU A 52 -5.68 -1.90 5.13
C GLU A 52 -6.84 -2.26 4.20
N TYR A 53 -8.04 -2.36 4.77
CA TYR A 53 -9.28 -2.50 4.04
C TYR A 53 -10.21 -1.36 4.46
N GLY A 54 -10.52 -0.46 3.54
CA GLY A 54 -11.35 0.70 3.77
C GLY A 54 -12.55 0.72 2.83
N GLU A 55 -13.73 0.98 3.38
CA GLU A 55 -14.93 1.25 2.59
C GLU A 55 -15.30 2.72 2.68
N TYR A 56 -15.61 3.33 1.54
CA TYR A 56 -16.09 4.70 1.47
C TYR A 56 -17.53 4.78 2.00
N GLY A 57 -17.86 5.88 2.68
CA GLY A 57 -19.25 6.24 2.95
C GLY A 57 -19.99 6.70 1.70
N GLU A 58 -21.30 6.49 1.66
CA GLU A 58 -22.21 7.21 0.76
C GLU A 58 -22.22 8.71 1.06
#